data_AF-A0A2D8BXB5-F1
#
_entry.id   AF-A0A2D8BXB5-F1
#
_cell.length_a   1.000
_cell.length_b   1.000
_cell.length_c   1.000
_cell.angle_alpha   90.00
_cell.angle_beta   90.00
_cell.angle_gamma   90.00
#
_symmetry.space_group_name_H-M   'P 1'
#
loop_
_entity.id
_entity.type
_entity.pdbx_description
1 polymer ?
#
loop_
_entity_poly.entity_id
_entity_poly.type
_entity_poly.pdbx_seq_one_letter_code
_entity_poly.pdbx_strand_id
1 'polypeptide(L)'
;MYMGIVTDDDTMFNLLNALEAKIPVSQIVQAMILQGIGEGLYTPDMGLLIMEELVMLIINIAKAAGLEYRTGYEKEAKQNMVKLAKARNELMNINPETLEAAKEVVEEKTTEAGGLMSKPESMEE
;
A
#
# COMPACT_ATOMS: atom_id res chain seq x y z
N MET A 1 -8.34 -7.79 -25.30
CA MET A 1 -6.92 -8.23 -25.37
C MET A 1 -6.07 -7.00 -25.71
N TYR A 2 -4.88 -6.83 -25.11
CA TYR A 2 -4.03 -5.60 -25.03
C TYR A 2 -3.99 -4.60 -26.18
N MET A 3 -4.36 -5.01 -27.40
CA MET A 3 -4.63 -4.09 -28.49
C MET A 3 -5.57 -2.97 -28.05
N GLY A 4 -6.63 -3.23 -27.27
CA GLY A 4 -7.59 -2.20 -26.85
C GLY A 4 -6.96 -0.93 -26.24
N ILE A 5 -5.94 -1.06 -25.39
CA ILE A 5 -5.25 0.08 -24.76
C ILE A 5 -4.48 0.92 -25.79
N VAL A 6 -3.96 0.25 -26.84
CA VAL A 6 -3.14 0.88 -27.88
C VAL A 6 -3.98 1.30 -29.09
N THR A 7 -5.14 0.67 -29.30
CA THR A 7 -6.00 0.87 -30.47
C THR A 7 -7.20 1.76 -30.21
N ASP A 8 -7.60 1.94 -28.94
CA ASP A 8 -8.70 2.84 -28.58
C ASP A 8 -8.14 4.17 -28.04
N ASP A 9 -8.26 5.22 -28.85
CA ASP A 9 -7.69 6.55 -28.58
C ASP A 9 -8.16 7.12 -27.25
N ASP A 10 -9.41 6.86 -26.85
CA ASP A 10 -9.98 7.32 -25.58
C ASP A 10 -9.29 6.65 -24.38
N THR A 11 -8.98 5.35 -24.47
CA THR A 11 -8.26 4.64 -23.40
C THR A 11 -6.82 5.10 -23.28
N MET A 12 -6.16 5.36 -24.41
CA MET A 12 -4.80 5.89 -24.45
C MET A 12 -4.74 7.29 -23.85
N PHE A 13 -5.70 8.17 -24.19
CA PHE A 13 -5.77 9.51 -23.63
C PHE A 13 -5.97 9.50 -22.11
N ASN A 14 -6.88 8.66 -21.63
CA ASN A 14 -7.11 8.48 -20.19
C ASN A 14 -5.88 7.94 -19.46
N LEU A 15 -5.15 7.00 -20.07
CA LEU A 15 -3.89 6.48 -19.54
C LEU A 15 -2.84 7.58 -19.41
N LEU A 16 -2.64 8.39 -20.45
CA LEU A 16 -1.67 9.48 -20.44
C LEU A 16 -2.03 10.54 -19.38
N ASN A 17 -3.31 10.89 -19.25
CA ASN A 17 -3.78 11.80 -18.20
C ASN A 17 -3.52 11.25 -16.79
N ALA A 18 -3.72 9.94 -16.58
CA ALA A 18 -3.44 9.29 -15.30
C ALA A 18 -1.94 9.33 -14.95
N LEU A 19 -1.08 9.13 -15.97
CA LEU A 19 0.36 9.24 -15.81
C LEU A 19 0.81 10.67 -15.51
N GLU A 20 0.23 11.67 -16.19
CA GLU A 20 0.50 13.09 -15.93
C GLU A 20 0.05 13.51 -14.51
N ALA A 21 -1.06 12.96 -14.03
CA ALA A 21 -1.52 13.10 -12.65
C ALA A 21 -0.59 12.41 -11.61
N LYS A 22 0.52 11.82 -12.06
CA LYS A 22 1.55 11.14 -11.26
C LYS A 22 0.99 9.97 -10.45
N ILE A 23 -0.09 9.35 -10.93
CA ILE A 23 -0.62 8.11 -10.39
C ILE A 23 0.42 7.00 -10.65
N PRO A 24 0.76 6.16 -9.67
CA PRO A 24 1.71 5.08 -9.88
C PRO A 24 1.22 4.09 -10.94
N VAL A 25 2.13 3.66 -11.83
CA VAL A 25 1.83 2.70 -12.90
C VAL A 25 1.25 1.39 -12.33
N SER A 26 1.76 0.93 -11.19
CA SER A 26 1.25 -0.27 -10.51
C SER A 26 -0.24 -0.19 -10.14
N GLN A 27 -0.72 0.99 -9.72
CA GLN A 27 -2.13 1.20 -9.38
C GLN A 27 -3.02 1.20 -10.62
N ILE A 28 -2.54 1.83 -11.71
CA ILE A 28 -3.25 1.84 -12.99
C ILE A 28 -3.43 0.40 -13.49
N VAL A 29 -2.34 -0.37 -13.52
CA VAL A 29 -2.38 -1.78 -13.95
C VAL A 29 -3.27 -2.62 -13.04
N GLN A 30 -3.21 -2.42 -11.72
CA GLN A 30 -4.06 -3.16 -10.79
C GLN A 30 -5.56 -2.88 -11.03
N ALA A 31 -5.93 -1.62 -11.28
CA ALA A 31 -7.31 -1.25 -11.60
C ALA A 31 -7.78 -1.91 -12.92
N MET A 32 -6.92 -1.89 -13.96
CA MET A 32 -7.21 -2.55 -15.23
C MET A 32 -7.40 -4.06 -15.07
N ILE A 33 -6.54 -4.71 -14.26
CA ILE A 33 -6.61 -6.15 -13.96
C ILE A 33 -7.92 -6.50 -13.24
N LEU A 34 -8.27 -5.74 -12.21
CA LEU A 34 -9.49 -5.96 -11.45
C LEU A 34 -10.74 -5.76 -12.31
N GLN A 35 -10.76 -4.73 -13.16
CA GLN A 35 -11.86 -4.49 -14.07
C GLN A 35 -12.03 -5.66 -15.05
N GLY A 36 -10.95 -6.13 -15.68
CA GLY A 36 -11.08 -7.23 -16.64
C GLY A 36 -11.41 -8.59 -15.99
N ILE A 37 -11.04 -8.81 -14.72
CA ILE A 37 -11.57 -9.96 -13.96
C ILE A 37 -13.07 -9.79 -13.72
N GLY A 38 -13.53 -8.60 -13.35
CA GLY A 38 -14.95 -8.30 -13.11
C GLY A 38 -15.82 -8.44 -14.36
N GLU A 39 -15.28 -8.08 -15.52
CA GLU A 39 -15.92 -8.25 -16.83
C GLU A 39 -15.81 -9.69 -17.39
N GLY A 40 -15.10 -10.58 -16.69
CA GLY A 40 -14.88 -11.97 -17.11
C GLY A 40 -13.94 -12.14 -18.31
N LEU A 41 -13.11 -11.12 -18.63
CA LEU A 41 -12.15 -11.15 -19.73
C LEU A 41 -10.98 -12.11 -19.48
N TYR A 42 -10.61 -12.32 -18.21
CA TYR A 42 -9.57 -13.26 -17.80
C TYR A 42 -9.78 -13.70 -16.35
N THR A 43 -9.20 -14.86 -16.02
CA THR A 43 -9.17 -15.38 -14.65
C THR A 43 -8.11 -14.68 -13.80
N PRO A 44 -8.22 -14.72 -12.46
CA PRO A 44 -7.22 -14.14 -11.57
C PRO A 44 -5.79 -14.63 -11.83
N ASP A 45 -5.62 -15.92 -12.13
CA ASP A 45 -4.30 -16.51 -12.43
C ASP A 45 -3.67 -15.90 -13.69
N MET A 46 -4.48 -15.69 -14.73
CA MET A 46 -4.04 -15.00 -15.94
C MET A 46 -3.72 -13.53 -15.64
N GLY A 47 -4.52 -12.88 -14.79
CA GLY A 47 -4.31 -11.52 -14.30
C GLY A 47 -2.93 -11.32 -13.65
N LEU A 48 -2.46 -12.30 -12.88
CA LEU A 48 -1.14 -12.24 -12.25
C LEU A 48 0.01 -12.39 -13.26
N LEU A 49 -0.13 -13.27 -14.24
CA LEU A 49 0.92 -13.50 -15.25
C LEU A 49 1.14 -12.28 -16.16
N ILE A 50 0.09 -11.51 -16.40
CA ILE A 50 0.11 -10.38 -17.34
C ILE A 50 0.48 -9.05 -16.67
N MET A 51 0.47 -9.00 -15.34
CA MET A 51 0.64 -7.78 -14.58
C MET A 51 1.97 -7.09 -14.89
N GLU A 52 3.07 -7.84 -14.86
CA GLU A 52 4.39 -7.28 -15.08
C GLU A 52 4.58 -6.79 -16.52
N GLU A 53 4.04 -7.53 -17.49
CA GLU A 53 4.09 -7.15 -18.91
C GLU A 53 3.31 -5.85 -19.16
N LEU A 54 2.14 -5.69 -18.54
CA LEU A 54 1.35 -4.46 -18.60
C LEU A 54 2.09 -3.26 -18.00
N VAL A 55 2.77 -3.44 -16.87
CA VAL A 55 3.58 -2.39 -16.25
C VAL A 55 4.68 -1.93 -17.22
N MET A 56 5.41 -2.88 -17.81
CA MET A 56 6.46 -2.55 -18.79
C MET A 56 5.92 -1.86 -20.03
N LEU A 57 4.77 -2.32 -20.56
CA LEU A 57 4.12 -1.69 -21.71
C LEU A 57 3.78 -0.23 -21.43
N ILE A 58 3.12 0.06 -20.30
CA ILE A 58 2.72 1.42 -19.94
C ILE A 58 3.95 2.31 -19.70
N ILE A 59 5.01 1.79 -19.07
CA ILE A 59 6.27 2.52 -18.92
C ILE A 59 6.87 2.87 -20.28
N ASN A 60 6.84 1.95 -21.24
CA ASN A 60 7.37 2.21 -22.58
C ASN A 60 6.53 3.25 -23.34
N ILE A 61 5.20 3.22 -23.18
CA ILE A 61 4.30 4.26 -23.70
C ILE A 61 4.63 5.61 -23.08
N ALA A 62 4.78 5.68 -21.75
CA ALA A 62 5.13 6.91 -21.04
C ALA A 62 6.47 7.48 -21.52
N LYS A 63 7.48 6.63 -21.70
CA LYS A 63 8.79 7.01 -22.25
C LYS A 63 8.69 7.54 -23.68
N ALA A 64 7.91 6.87 -24.53
CA ALA A 64 7.68 7.31 -25.90
C ALA A 64 6.97 8.67 -25.96
N ALA A 65 6.06 8.94 -25.01
CA ALA A 65 5.38 10.22 -24.86
C ALA A 65 6.22 11.29 -24.14
N GLY A 66 7.39 10.95 -23.60
CA GLY A 66 8.24 11.87 -22.85
C GLY A 66 7.67 12.31 -21.48
N LEU A 67 6.76 11.53 -20.91
CA LEU A 67 6.10 11.83 -19.64
C LEU A 67 6.90 11.30 -18.44
N GLU A 68 6.91 12.07 -17.35
CA GLU A 68 7.37 11.57 -16.05
C GLU A 68 6.36 10.57 -15.48
N TYR A 69 6.85 9.44 -14.95
CA TYR A 69 5.99 8.41 -14.36
C TYR A 69 6.55 7.94 -13.01
N ARG A 70 5.67 7.45 -12.13
CA ARG A 70 6.05 6.78 -10.88
C ARG A 70 5.74 5.30 -10.97
N THR A 71 6.69 4.46 -10.56
CA THR A 71 6.49 3.00 -10.65
C THR A 71 5.60 2.47 -9.51
N GLY A 72 5.62 3.12 -8.36
CA GLY A 72 4.93 2.66 -7.14
C GLY A 72 5.68 1.55 -6.39
N TYR A 73 6.79 1.06 -6.94
CA TYR A 73 7.70 0.10 -6.30
C TYR A 73 8.96 0.77 -5.72
N GLU A 74 9.02 2.09 -5.74
CA GLU A 74 10.11 2.88 -5.18
C GLU A 74 10.18 2.65 -3.67
N LYS A 75 11.15 1.82 -3.26
CA LYS A 75 11.36 1.38 -1.88
C LYS A 75 11.37 2.58 -0.91
N GLU A 76 10.51 2.51 0.11
CA GLU A 76 10.60 3.27 1.37
C GLU A 76 11.89 3.01 2.19
N ALA A 77 12.89 2.34 1.60
CA ALA A 77 14.13 1.96 2.27
C ALA A 77 14.83 3.16 2.94
N LYS A 78 14.77 4.35 2.32
CA LYS A 78 15.35 5.57 2.91
C LYS A 78 14.59 6.04 4.15
N GLN A 79 13.25 5.93 4.18
CA GLN A 79 12.46 6.40 5.33
C GLN A 79 12.59 5.46 6.53
N ASN A 80 12.69 4.15 6.29
CA ASN A 80 12.82 3.17 7.37
C ASN A 80 14.22 3.19 8.00
N MET A 81 15.28 3.47 7.23
CA MET A 81 16.62 3.69 7.80
C MET A 81 16.69 4.91 8.71
N VAL A 82 16.02 6.02 8.35
CA VAL A 82 16.01 7.24 9.17
C VAL A 82 15.19 7.04 10.46
N LYS A 83 14.07 6.32 10.40
CA LYS A 83 13.28 5.96 11.59
C LYS A 83 14.06 5.05 12.54
N LEU A 84 14.78 4.06 12.01
CA LEU A 84 15.63 3.16 12.80
C LEU A 84 16.80 3.90 13.45
N ALA A 85 17.43 4.84 12.74
CA ALA A 85 18.52 5.66 13.30
C ALA A 85 18.03 6.59 14.42
N LYS A 86 16.84 7.18 14.29
CA LYS A 86 16.22 8.01 15.34
C LYS A 86 15.85 7.19 16.58
N ALA A 87 15.19 6.04 16.39
CA ALA A 87 14.84 5.12 17.48
C ALA A 87 16.09 4.62 18.23
N ARG A 88 17.18 4.35 17.52
CA ARG A 88 18.45 3.92 18.13
C ARG A 88 19.08 5.01 19.00
N ASN A 89 18.96 6.27 18.61
CA ASN A 89 19.47 7.41 19.40
C ASN A 89 18.62 7.69 20.64
N GLU A 90 17.31 7.45 20.57
CA GLU A 90 16.40 7.59 21.71
C GLU A 90 16.66 6.51 22.77
N LEU A 91 16.98 5.27 22.37
CA LEU A 91 17.30 4.17 23.28
C LEU A 91 18.66 4.30 23.96
N MET A 92 19.65 4.95 23.32
CA MET A 92 20.98 5.15 23.90
C MET A 92 21.05 6.27 24.96
N ASN A 93 20.00 7.10 25.07
CA ASN A 93 19.94 8.24 26.00
C ASN A 93 19.13 7.94 27.28
N ILE A 94 18.80 6.68 27.56
CA ILE A 94 18.00 6.32 28.75
C ILE A 94 18.94 5.91 29.89
N ASN A 95 18.95 6.73 30.95
CA ASN A 95 19.54 6.40 32.25
C ASN A 95 18.86 5.14 32.85
N PRO A 96 19.59 4.29 33.59
CA PRO A 96 19.07 3.03 34.12
C PRO A 96 17.95 3.16 35.17
N GLU A 97 17.59 4.37 35.61
CA GLU A 97 16.60 4.59 36.68
C GLU A 97 15.13 4.58 36.21
N THR A 98 14.84 4.63 34.90
CA THR A 98 13.44 4.57 34.40
C THR A 98 12.93 3.15 34.16
N LEU A 99 13.77 2.13 34.31
CA LEU A 99 13.42 0.71 34.12
C LEU A 99 12.59 0.13 35.28
N GLU A 100 12.66 0.73 36.48
CA GLU A 100 11.89 0.26 37.63
C GLU A 100 10.48 0.88 37.67
N ALA A 101 10.31 2.13 37.22
CA ALA A 101 8.98 2.76 37.12
C ALA A 101 8.10 2.17 36.01
N ALA A 102 8.69 1.57 34.97
CA ALA A 102 7.93 0.92 33.89
C ALA A 102 7.43 -0.49 34.24
N LYS A 103 7.98 -1.14 35.28
CA LYS A 103 7.46 -2.45 35.72
C LYS A 103 6.17 -2.31 36.53
N GLU A 104 6.03 -1.23 37.31
CA GLU A 104 4.84 -1.00 38.14
C GLU A 104 3.60 -0.62 37.31
N VAL A 105 3.77 0.10 36.19
CA VAL A 105 2.66 0.52 35.33
C VAL A 105 2.12 -0.63 34.45
N VAL A 106 2.86 -1.72 34.29
CA VAL A 106 2.45 -2.86 33.44
C VAL A 106 1.53 -3.84 34.19
N GLU A 107 1.59 -3.94 35.52
CA GLU A 107 0.68 -4.84 36.25
C GLU A 107 -0.75 -4.29 36.32
N GLU A 108 -0.97 -2.99 36.49
CA GLU A 108 -2.32 -2.43 36.69
C GLU A 108 -3.21 -2.45 35.42
N LYS A 109 -2.62 -2.58 34.22
CA LYS A 109 -3.38 -2.55 32.94
C LYS A 109 -3.70 -3.91 32.34
N THR A 110 -3.49 -5.01 33.07
CA THR A 110 -3.78 -6.37 32.54
C THR A 110 -5.16 -6.92 32.96
N THR A 111 -5.92 -6.25 33.83
CA THR A 111 -7.19 -6.78 34.34
C THR A 111 -8.45 -6.29 33.62
N GLU A 112 -8.37 -5.38 32.64
CA GLU A 112 -9.56 -4.86 31.94
C GLU A 112 -9.50 -5.04 30.41
N ALA A 113 -9.04 -6.21 29.97
CA ALA A 113 -9.35 -6.69 28.62
C ALA A 113 -10.78 -7.26 28.60
N GLY A 114 -11.77 -6.38 28.69
CA GLY A 114 -13.17 -6.70 28.41
C GLY A 114 -13.34 -7.08 26.95
N GLY A 115 -13.36 -8.38 26.65
CA GLY A 115 -13.69 -8.87 25.31
C GLY A 115 -15.11 -8.48 24.90
N LEU A 116 -15.47 -8.69 23.63
CA LEU A 116 -16.78 -8.38 23.03
C LEU A 116 -17.99 -9.11 23.67
N MET A 117 -17.78 -9.80 24.80
CA MET A 117 -18.74 -10.62 25.54
C MET A 117 -18.69 -10.35 27.06
N SER A 118 -18.09 -9.25 27.54
CA SER A 118 -18.22 -8.87 28.95
C SER A 118 -19.67 -8.47 29.25
N LYS A 119 -20.24 -9.18 30.24
CA LYS A 119 -21.65 -9.20 30.63
C LYS A 119 -22.25 -7.78 30.69
N PRO A 120 -23.41 -7.50 30.05
CA PRO A 120 -24.08 -6.23 30.26
C PRO A 120 -24.35 -6.08 31.75
N GLU A 121 -23.81 -5.02 32.34
CA GLU A 121 -24.07 -4.65 33.72
C GLU A 121 -25.59 -4.56 33.91
N SER A 122 -26.06 -5.37 34.86
CA SER A 122 -27.35 -5.28 35.57
C SER A 122 -28.46 -4.47 34.91
N MET A 123 -29.44 -5.17 34.33
CA MET A 123 -30.84 -4.78 34.54
C MET A 123 -31.12 -4.92 36.04
N GLU A 124 -31.22 -3.79 36.74
CA GLU A 124 -31.96 -3.66 37.99
C GLU A 124 -32.87 -2.43 37.89
N GLU A 125 -34.03 -2.56 38.53
CA GLU A 125 -35.31 -1.83 38.39
C GLU A 125 -35.29 -0.31 38.58
#